data_AF-A0A932QPV3-F1
#
_entry.id   AF-A0A932QPV3-F1
#
_cell.length_a   1.000
_cell.length_b   1.000
_cell.length_c   1.000
_cell.angle_alpha   90.00
_cell.angle_beta   90.00
_cell.angle_gamma   90.00
#
_symmetry.space_group_name_H-M   'P 1'
#
loop_
_entity.id
_entity.type
_entity.pdbx_description
1 polymer ?
#
loop_
_entity_poly.entity_id
_entity_poly.type
_entity_poly.pdbx_seq_one_letter_code
_entity_poly.pdbx_strand_id
1 'polypeptide(L)'
;MKKASLIKMAAFLAASFAIQLSGAKAALAETAEANYALYCVQCHGSAGTGKGINAPYLAVAPRNHTSDKDMSSLTDDGIALAIKEGGAAVSKSTQMPAWKSVLTDAEIKDLVAHLRKMCKCSFKKP
;
A
#
# COMPACT_ATOMS: atom_id res chain seq x y z
N MET A 1 -14.32 54.88 43.16
CA MET A 1 -13.32 53.78 43.25
C MET A 1 -13.92 52.51 42.66
N LYS A 2 -13.11 51.77 41.90
CA LYS A 2 -13.47 50.76 40.89
C LYS A 2 -14.02 49.47 41.50
N LYS A 3 -15.18 48.98 41.05
CA LYS A 3 -15.60 47.58 41.17
C LYS A 3 -16.37 47.17 39.91
N ALA A 4 -15.64 46.99 38.81
CA ALA A 4 -16.17 46.34 37.62
C ALA A 4 -15.33 45.12 37.30
N SER A 5 -16.04 44.05 36.93
CA SER A 5 -15.53 42.96 36.10
C SER A 5 -14.65 41.90 36.78
N LEU A 6 -15.29 41.03 37.56
CA LEU A 6 -14.75 39.69 37.87
C LEU A 6 -15.58 38.54 37.26
N ILE A 7 -16.70 38.83 36.60
CA ILE A 7 -17.64 37.78 36.15
C ILE A 7 -17.35 37.30 34.71
N LYS A 8 -16.56 38.02 33.91
CA LYS A 8 -16.30 37.67 32.50
C LYS A 8 -15.15 36.69 32.25
N MET A 9 -14.40 36.29 33.27
CA MET A 9 -13.19 35.44 33.08
C MET A 9 -13.49 33.93 33.08
N ALA A 10 -14.63 33.49 33.61
CA ALA A 10 -14.95 32.07 33.73
C ALA A 10 -15.51 31.44 32.44
N ALA A 11 -16.10 32.24 31.55
CA ALA A 11 -16.74 31.74 30.33
C ALA A 11 -15.76 31.48 29.17
N PHE A 12 -14.53 32.00 29.24
CA PHE A 12 -13.53 31.81 28.19
C PHE A 12 -12.64 30.56 28.38
N LEU A 13 -12.53 30.03 29.61
CA LEU A 13 -11.75 28.80 29.84
C LEU A 13 -12.46 27.51 29.40
N ALA A 14 -13.78 27.52 29.23
CA ALA A 14 -14.53 26.33 28.81
C ALA A 14 -14.56 26.13 27.27
N ALA A 15 -14.30 27.18 26.49
CA ALA A 15 -14.41 27.12 25.03
C ALA A 15 -13.15 26.61 24.32
N SER A 16 -12.02 26.47 25.03
CA SER A 16 -10.74 26.08 24.43
C SER A 16 -10.44 24.58 24.48
N PHE A 17 -11.24 23.77 25.21
CA PHE A 17 -10.98 22.34 25.37
C PHE A 17 -11.79 21.44 24.42
N ALA A 18 -12.69 22.00 23.60
CA ALA A 18 -13.56 21.24 22.71
C ALA A 18 -13.00 21.03 21.29
N ILE A 19 -11.76 21.45 21.00
CA ILE A 19 -11.10 21.29 19.69
C ILE A 19 -9.97 20.25 19.74
N GLN A 20 -10.19 19.17 20.49
CA GLN A 20 -9.23 18.07 20.56
C GLN A 20 -9.98 16.76 20.31
N LEU A 21 -9.51 16.05 19.27
CA LEU A 21 -9.81 14.67 18.88
C LEU A 21 -11.08 14.39 18.07
N SER A 22 -11.19 14.99 16.87
CA SER A 22 -11.97 14.41 15.77
C SER A 22 -11.11 13.79 14.65
N GLY A 23 -9.79 13.80 14.80
CA GLY A 23 -8.91 13.06 13.90
C GLY A 23 -8.82 11.61 14.36
N ALA A 24 -9.67 10.73 13.83
CA ALA A 24 -9.32 9.32 13.79
C ALA A 24 -7.88 9.24 13.27
N LYS A 25 -6.95 8.72 14.07
CA LYS A 25 -5.63 8.36 13.55
C LYS A 25 -5.87 7.24 12.55
N ALA A 26 -6.10 7.60 11.29
CA ALA A 26 -5.77 6.71 10.21
C ALA A 26 -4.33 6.28 10.50
N ALA A 27 -4.10 4.98 10.66
CA ALA A 27 -2.75 4.45 10.60
C ALA A 27 -2.10 5.13 9.39
N LEU A 28 -0.96 5.79 9.58
CA LEU A 28 -0.28 6.47 8.48
C LEU A 28 0.04 5.38 7.45
N ALA A 29 -0.76 5.32 6.38
CA ALA A 29 -0.56 4.35 5.32
C ALA A 29 0.80 4.66 4.70
N GLU A 30 1.63 3.62 4.57
CA GLU A 30 2.94 3.79 3.95
C GLU A 30 2.78 3.94 2.44
N THR A 31 3.74 4.61 1.79
CA THR A 31 3.67 4.79 0.33
C THR A 31 3.81 3.44 -0.38
N ALA A 32 3.25 3.33 -1.59
CA ALA A 32 3.42 2.15 -2.41
C ALA A 32 4.90 1.86 -2.72
N GLU A 33 5.71 2.89 -2.95
CA GLU A 33 7.16 2.79 -3.11
C GLU A 33 7.83 2.16 -1.87
N ALA A 34 7.49 2.63 -0.67
CA ALA A 34 8.06 2.13 0.58
C ALA A 34 7.62 0.68 0.86
N ASN A 35 6.34 0.39 0.67
CA ASN A 35 5.79 -0.96 0.80
C ASN A 35 6.41 -1.92 -0.22
N TYR A 36 6.58 -1.49 -1.47
CA TYR A 36 7.24 -2.29 -2.50
C TYR A 36 8.70 -2.57 -2.12
N ALA A 37 9.41 -1.53 -1.64
CA ALA A 37 10.79 -1.61 -1.18
C ALA A 37 10.98 -2.60 -0.01
N LEU A 38 10.02 -2.64 0.91
CA LEU A 38 10.09 -3.48 2.10
C LEU A 38 9.71 -4.93 1.81
N TYR A 39 8.63 -5.16 1.06
CA TYR A 39 8.02 -6.49 0.97
C TYR A 39 8.28 -7.23 -0.35
N CYS A 40 8.52 -6.51 -1.45
CA CYS A 40 8.51 -7.13 -2.78
C CYS A 40 9.92 -7.36 -3.36
N VAL A 41 10.88 -6.51 -3.01
CA VAL A 41 12.21 -6.43 -3.64
C VAL A 41 13.02 -7.71 -3.54
N GLN A 42 12.90 -8.41 -2.40
CA GLN A 42 13.70 -9.60 -2.13
C GLN A 42 13.51 -10.67 -3.23
N CYS A 43 12.32 -10.74 -3.82
CA CYS A 43 12.01 -11.66 -4.91
C CYS A 43 11.91 -10.95 -6.27
N HIS A 44 11.24 -9.80 -6.35
CA HIS A 44 11.00 -9.12 -7.62
C HIS A 44 12.12 -8.17 -8.07
N GLY A 45 13.07 -7.86 -7.19
CA GLY A 45 14.18 -6.92 -7.43
C GLY A 45 13.76 -5.46 -7.31
N SER A 46 14.73 -4.57 -7.08
CA SER A 46 14.48 -3.14 -6.85
C SER A 46 13.98 -2.44 -8.10
N ALA A 47 14.47 -2.87 -9.26
CA ALA A 47 13.97 -2.46 -10.56
C ALA A 47 12.66 -3.19 -10.97
N GLY A 48 12.16 -4.13 -10.16
CA GLY A 48 10.94 -4.90 -10.46
C GLY A 48 11.05 -5.89 -11.62
N THR A 49 12.26 -6.29 -12.01
CA THR A 49 12.51 -7.14 -13.18
C THR A 49 12.29 -8.64 -12.94
N GLY A 50 11.86 -9.04 -11.74
CA GLY A 50 11.74 -10.44 -11.34
C GLY A 50 13.07 -11.09 -10.95
N LYS A 51 14.13 -10.28 -10.79
CA LYS A 51 15.51 -10.73 -10.52
C LYS A 51 15.99 -10.32 -9.12
N GLY A 52 15.13 -10.49 -8.11
CA GLY A 52 15.51 -10.28 -6.72
C GLY A 52 16.49 -11.36 -6.23
N ILE A 53 17.14 -11.11 -5.09
CA ILE A 53 18.16 -12.01 -4.53
C ILE A 53 17.63 -13.43 -4.29
N ASN A 54 16.34 -13.57 -3.99
CA ASN A 54 15.70 -14.86 -3.75
C ASN A 54 15.23 -15.56 -5.04
N ALA A 55 15.13 -14.85 -6.17
CA ALA A 55 14.55 -15.38 -7.41
C ALA A 55 15.18 -16.70 -7.91
N PRO A 56 16.51 -16.93 -7.83
CA PRO A 56 17.12 -18.19 -8.25
C PRO A 56 16.71 -19.41 -7.42
N TYR A 57 16.15 -19.21 -6.23
CA TYR A 57 15.77 -20.28 -5.31
C TYR A 57 14.27 -20.61 -5.31
N LEU A 58 13.51 -20.01 -6.23
CA LEU A 58 12.07 -20.21 -6.36
C LEU A 58 11.77 -21.18 -7.50
N ALA A 59 10.84 -22.12 -7.28
CA ALA A 59 10.41 -23.06 -8.32
C ALA A 59 9.71 -22.37 -9.51
N VAL A 60 9.09 -21.21 -9.26
CA VAL A 60 8.47 -20.36 -10.28
C VAL A 60 9.12 -18.99 -10.21
N ALA A 61 9.71 -18.54 -11.32
CA ALA A 61 10.34 -17.23 -11.40
C ALA A 61 9.34 -16.10 -11.09
N PRO A 62 9.72 -15.10 -10.28
CA PRO A 62 8.90 -13.91 -10.05
C PRO A 62 8.60 -13.19 -11.36
N ARG A 63 7.39 -12.63 -11.47
CA ARG A 63 7.00 -11.85 -12.64
C ARG A 63 7.85 -10.59 -12.77
N ASN A 64 8.15 -10.21 -14.01
CA ASN A 64 8.73 -8.92 -14.34
C ASN A 64 7.62 -7.84 -14.36
N HIS A 65 7.62 -6.97 -13.37
CA HIS A 65 6.65 -5.88 -13.21
C HIS A 65 6.89 -4.70 -14.16
N THR A 66 8.02 -4.64 -14.86
CA THR A 66 8.30 -3.59 -15.85
C THR A 66 7.87 -3.98 -17.26
N SER A 67 7.40 -5.21 -17.45
CA SER A 67 7.04 -5.75 -18.77
C SER A 67 5.59 -5.41 -19.10
N ASP A 68 5.37 -4.50 -20.05
CA ASP A 68 4.02 -4.19 -20.57
C ASP A 68 3.31 -5.47 -21.06
N LYS A 69 4.03 -6.34 -21.78
CA LYS A 69 3.50 -7.62 -22.28
C LYS A 69 3.01 -8.51 -21.13
N ASP A 70 3.80 -8.66 -20.07
CA ASP A 70 3.49 -9.59 -18.98
C ASP A 70 2.44 -9.04 -18.02
N MET A 71 2.34 -7.72 -17.91
CA MET A 71 1.43 -7.05 -16.96
C MET A 71 0.12 -6.60 -17.60
N SER A 72 0.07 -6.33 -18.90
CA SER A 72 -1.16 -5.90 -19.58
C SER A 72 -2.23 -7.00 -19.63
N SER A 73 -1.85 -8.27 -19.54
CA SER A 73 -2.82 -9.39 -19.53
C SER A 73 -3.50 -9.59 -18.17
N LEU A 74 -3.04 -8.90 -17.12
CA LEU A 74 -3.59 -9.03 -15.77
C LEU A 74 -4.61 -7.90 -15.53
N THR A 75 -5.74 -8.21 -14.91
CA THR A 75 -6.65 -7.18 -14.38
C THR A 75 -6.09 -6.59 -13.10
N ASP A 76 -6.53 -5.39 -12.72
CA ASP A 76 -6.13 -4.77 -11.45
C ASP A 76 -6.56 -5.62 -10.26
N ASP A 77 -7.77 -6.20 -10.31
CA ASP A 77 -8.25 -7.15 -9.29
C ASP A 77 -7.41 -8.42 -9.23
N GLY A 78 -6.91 -8.91 -10.37
CA GLY A 78 -6.02 -10.07 -10.41
C GLY A 78 -4.66 -9.79 -9.77
N ILE A 79 -4.12 -8.58 -9.97
CA ILE A 79 -2.90 -8.13 -9.28
C ILE A 79 -3.17 -7.97 -7.79
N ALA A 80 -4.28 -7.32 -7.41
CA ALA A 80 -4.68 -7.14 -6.02
C ALA A 80 -4.87 -8.50 -5.32
N LEU A 81 -5.50 -9.47 -5.97
CA LEU A 81 -5.67 -10.82 -5.45
C LEU A 81 -4.32 -11.51 -5.18
N ALA A 82 -3.37 -11.41 -6.11
CA ALA A 82 -2.03 -11.96 -5.91
C ALA A 82 -1.30 -11.33 -4.72
N ILE A 83 -1.44 -10.02 -4.51
CA ILE A 83 -0.85 -9.32 -3.35
C ILE A 83 -1.57 -9.73 -2.06
N LYS A 84 -2.90 -9.74 -2.08
CA LYS A 84 -3.74 -9.97 -0.90
C LYS A 84 -3.64 -11.41 -0.40
N GLU A 85 -3.74 -12.37 -1.31
CA GLU A 85 -3.85 -13.81 -1.00
C GLU A 85 -2.59 -14.63 -1.35
N GLY A 86 -1.55 -13.97 -1.89
CA GLY A 86 -0.27 -14.59 -2.22
C GLY A 86 -0.24 -15.31 -3.57
N GLY A 87 0.93 -15.83 -3.93
CA GLY A 87 1.15 -16.39 -5.27
C GLY A 87 0.35 -17.67 -5.55
N ALA A 88 0.08 -18.48 -4.53
CA ALA A 88 -0.71 -19.71 -4.67
C ALA A 88 -2.14 -19.43 -5.17
N ALA A 89 -2.75 -18.32 -4.76
CA ALA A 89 -4.10 -17.92 -5.16
C ALA A 89 -4.24 -17.62 -6.66
N VAL A 90 -3.11 -17.40 -7.35
CA VAL A 90 -3.04 -17.10 -8.78
C VAL A 90 -2.15 -18.10 -9.55
N SER A 91 -2.01 -19.32 -9.01
CA SER A 91 -1.22 -20.40 -9.62
C SER A 91 0.23 -20.00 -9.90
N LYS A 92 0.87 -19.31 -8.95
CA LYS A 92 2.29 -18.92 -8.92
C LYS A 92 2.98 -19.49 -7.68
N SER A 93 4.21 -19.05 -7.42
CA SER A 93 5.02 -19.55 -6.31
C SER A 93 4.27 -19.46 -4.97
N THR A 94 4.22 -20.56 -4.23
CA THR A 94 3.67 -20.61 -2.86
C THR A 94 4.51 -19.80 -1.87
N GLN A 95 5.73 -19.42 -2.25
CA GLN A 95 6.63 -18.59 -1.45
C GLN A 95 6.34 -17.09 -1.57
N MET A 96 5.45 -16.67 -2.49
CA MET A 96 4.91 -15.30 -2.46
C MET A 96 3.80 -15.27 -1.39
N PRO A 97 4.02 -14.63 -0.23
CA PRO A 97 3.10 -14.68 0.89
C PRO A 97 1.85 -13.82 0.64
N ALA A 98 0.80 -14.08 1.42
CA ALA A 98 -0.39 -13.25 1.48
C ALA A 98 -0.15 -12.02 2.35
N TRP A 99 -0.46 -10.82 1.85
CA TRP A 99 -0.19 -9.57 2.57
C TRP A 99 -1.43 -8.94 3.23
N LYS A 100 -2.62 -9.55 3.13
CA LYS A 100 -3.87 -9.00 3.66
C LYS A 100 -3.92 -8.70 5.16
N SER A 101 -3.01 -9.29 5.94
CA SER A 101 -2.91 -9.07 7.39
C SER A 101 -1.86 -8.02 7.76
N VAL A 102 -1.11 -7.53 6.77
CA VAL A 102 0.00 -6.57 6.93
C VAL A 102 -0.34 -5.24 6.25
N LEU A 103 -0.94 -5.31 5.06
CA LEU A 103 -1.30 -4.16 4.24
C LEU A 103 -2.81 -3.96 4.23
N THR A 104 -3.23 -2.70 4.29
CA THR A 104 -4.63 -2.31 4.11
C THR A 104 -5.05 -2.45 2.64
N ASP A 105 -6.36 -2.52 2.39
CA ASP A 105 -6.90 -2.57 1.01
C ASP A 105 -6.52 -1.31 0.21
N ALA A 106 -6.37 -0.16 0.87
CA ALA A 106 -5.90 1.07 0.24
C ALA A 106 -4.43 0.96 -0.20
N GLU A 107 -3.53 0.45 0.66
CA GLU A 107 -2.13 0.25 0.31
C GLU A 107 -1.95 -0.81 -0.79
N ILE A 108 -2.77 -1.86 -0.79
CA ILE A 108 -2.77 -2.86 -1.88
C ILE A 108 -3.18 -2.20 -3.20
N LYS A 109 -4.22 -1.35 -3.18
CA LYS A 109 -4.62 -0.60 -4.38
C LYS A 109 -3.52 0.35 -4.86
N ASP A 110 -2.83 1.03 -3.95
CA ASP A 110 -1.72 1.91 -4.30
C ASP A 110 -0.53 1.13 -4.85
N LEU A 111 -0.24 -0.08 -4.33
CA LEU A 111 0.73 -1.00 -4.94
C LEU A 111 0.34 -1.41 -6.35
N VAL A 112 -0.94 -1.71 -6.63
CA VAL A 112 -1.40 -2.00 -7.99
C VAL A 112 -1.10 -0.81 -8.91
N ALA A 113 -1.43 0.42 -8.49
CA ALA A 113 -1.13 1.63 -9.27
C ALA A 113 0.39 1.81 -9.48
N HIS A 114 1.21 1.54 -8.47
CA HIS A 114 2.66 1.57 -8.58
C HIS A 114 3.19 0.54 -9.59
N LEU A 115 2.65 -0.68 -9.62
CA LEU A 115 3.00 -1.68 -10.63
C LEU A 115 2.59 -1.27 -12.05
N ARG A 116 1.43 -0.61 -12.21
CA ARG A 116 1.01 -0.03 -13.50
C ARG A 116 1.96 1.06 -13.99
N LYS A 117 2.45 1.89 -13.07
CA LYS A 117 3.47 2.90 -13.36
C LYS A 117 4.80 2.26 -13.77
N MET A 118 5.22 1.17 -13.12
CA MET A 118 6.45 0.43 -13.49
C MET A 118 6.38 -0.14 -14.91
N CYS A 119 5.30 -0.84 -15.26
CA CYS A 119 5.13 -1.40 -16.61
C CYS A 119 4.77 -0.36 -17.68
N LYS A 120 4.36 0.84 -17.26
CA LYS A 120 3.75 1.86 -18.13
C LYS A 120 2.60 1.29 -18.95
N CYS A 121 1.76 0.48 -18.30
CA CYS A 121 0.74 -0.32 -18.94
C CYS A 121 -0.62 -0.21 -18.22
N SER A 122 -1.66 -0.68 -18.89
CA SER A 122 -3.00 -0.92 -18.35
C SER A 122 -3.49 -2.28 -18.80
N PHE A 123 -4.57 -2.79 -18.19
CA PHE A 123 -5.16 -4.05 -18.64
C PHE A 123 -5.61 -3.95 -20.11
N LYS A 124 -5.16 -4.89 -20.92
CA LYS A 124 -5.59 -5.11 -22.31
C LYS A 124 -6.28 -6.46 -22.34
N LYS A 125 -7.58 -6.45 -22.65
CA LYS A 125 -8.33 -7.69 -22.82
C LYS A 125 -7.65 -8.53 -23.90
N PRO A 126 -7.32 -9.80 -23.63
CA PRO A 126 -6.67 -10.67 -24.60
C PRO A 126 -7.57 -10.95 -25.81
#